data_AF-A0A1Y4CIU8-F1
#
_entry.id   AF-A0A1Y4CIU8-F1
#
_cell.length_a   1.000
_cell.length_b   1.000
_cell.length_c   1.000
_cell.angle_alpha   90.00
_cell.angle_beta   90.00
_cell.angle_gamma   90.00
#
_symmetry.space_group_name_H-M   'P 1'
#
loop_
_entity.id
_entity.type
_entity.pdbx_description
1 polymer ?
#
loop_
_entity_poly.entity_id
_entity_poly.type
_entity_poly.pdbx_seq_one_letter_code
_entity_poly.pdbx_strand_id
1 'polypeptide(L)'
;MKIFRIKNDLPIEWTVKRLGKPETLAGKELKVFLTNIYGDTEIKDYLVQDNVIRFVFEGAAQKIAGKYGLKLIENQDGEGMVTIEACDAFCLTYGCVDTCNDNTLAVKSNIVVPANGLSAYEIAVLHGYEGTEEEWIRMNEQYVLSKQIRTILPLTQSEYDALEVKDGNTMYVITEDTGDAAGQH
;
A
#
# COMPACT_ATOMS: atom_id res chain seq x y z
N MET A 1 10.28 15.61 14.83
CA MET A 1 9.06 15.64 14.01
C MET A 1 9.47 15.67 12.53
N LYS A 2 8.89 14.81 11.69
CA LYS A 2 9.12 14.82 10.22
C LYS A 2 8.06 15.69 9.53
N ILE A 3 8.43 16.33 8.41
CA ILE A 3 7.56 17.21 7.62
C ILE A 3 7.23 16.53 6.29
N PHE A 4 5.96 16.53 5.90
CA PHE A 4 5.47 15.94 4.65
C PHE A 4 4.62 16.93 3.87
N ARG A 5 4.66 16.82 2.53
CA ARG A 5 3.74 17.57 1.68
C ARG A 5 2.37 16.90 1.68
N ILE A 6 1.34 17.73 1.75
CA ILE A 6 -0.04 17.26 1.61
C ILE A 6 -0.28 16.60 0.24
N LYS A 7 -1.36 15.81 0.15
CA LYS A 7 -1.86 15.14 -1.07
C LYS A 7 -1.01 13.97 -1.57
N ASN A 8 0.03 13.60 -0.84
CA ASN A 8 0.74 12.34 -1.10
C ASN A 8 0.24 11.29 -0.12
N ASP A 9 0.09 10.04 -0.55
CA ASP A 9 -0.18 8.96 0.38
C ASP A 9 1.00 8.78 1.33
N LEU A 10 0.71 8.80 2.64
CA LEU A 10 1.74 8.69 3.66
C LEU A 10 1.59 7.36 4.38
N PRO A 11 2.45 6.37 4.10
CA PRO A 11 2.53 5.17 4.90
C PRO A 11 3.09 5.55 6.28
N ILE A 12 2.31 5.27 7.32
CA ILE A 12 2.68 5.50 8.71
C ILE A 12 2.99 4.16 9.36
N GLU A 13 4.18 4.08 9.97
CA GLU A 13 4.54 3.01 10.89
C GLU A 13 4.72 3.61 12.29
N TRP A 14 3.95 3.12 13.25
CA TRP A 14 3.98 3.56 14.64
C TRP A 14 4.29 2.41 15.58
N THR A 15 5.52 2.41 16.11
CA THR A 15 5.93 1.50 17.18
C THR A 15 5.37 1.97 18.52
N VAL A 16 4.49 1.18 19.12
CA VAL A 16 3.91 1.41 20.44
C VAL A 16 4.82 0.81 21.51
N LYS A 17 5.06 1.56 22.58
CA LYS A 17 5.87 1.14 23.73
C LYS A 17 5.19 1.56 25.02
N ARG A 18 5.24 0.70 26.04
CA ARG A 18 4.82 1.02 27.41
C ARG A 18 6.04 1.13 28.31
N LEU A 19 6.15 2.27 28.99
CA LEU A 19 7.31 2.59 29.85
C LEU A 19 8.67 2.37 29.12
N GLY A 20 8.71 2.67 27.82
CA GLY A 20 9.88 2.48 26.97
C GLY A 20 10.14 1.05 26.48
N LYS A 21 9.34 0.06 26.90
CA LYS A 21 9.45 -1.33 26.47
C LYS A 21 8.43 -1.69 25.38
N PRO A 22 8.80 -2.47 24.37
CA PRO A 22 7.83 -3.02 23.43
C PRO A 22 6.91 -4.01 24.16
N GLU A 23 5.63 -3.96 23.84
CA GLU A 23 4.61 -4.88 24.34
C GLU A 23 3.69 -5.22 23.18
N THR A 24 3.30 -6.50 23.07
CA THR A 24 2.45 -6.95 21.99
C THR A 24 1.05 -6.31 22.06
N LEU A 25 0.54 -5.93 20.90
CA LEU A 25 -0.81 -5.43 20.69
C LEU A 25 -1.76 -6.52 20.17
N ALA A 26 -1.24 -7.72 19.89
CA ALA A 26 -2.03 -8.84 19.38
C ALA A 26 -3.12 -9.25 20.38
N GLY A 27 -4.33 -9.49 19.86
CA GLY A 27 -5.48 -9.95 20.65
C GLY A 27 -6.20 -8.87 21.45
N LYS A 28 -5.82 -7.59 21.30
CA LYS A 28 -6.42 -6.48 22.03
C LYS A 28 -7.45 -5.73 21.19
N GLU A 29 -8.45 -5.16 21.84
CA GLU A 29 -9.36 -4.21 21.19
C GLU A 29 -8.71 -2.84 21.11
N LEU A 30 -8.43 -2.39 19.88
CA LEU A 30 -7.70 -1.16 19.60
C LEU A 30 -8.57 -0.19 18.80
N LYS A 31 -8.46 1.10 19.13
CA LYS A 31 -8.93 2.19 18.28
C LYS A 31 -7.80 3.17 18.05
N VAL A 32 -7.49 3.40 16.78
CA VAL A 32 -6.39 4.26 16.35
C VAL A 32 -6.97 5.58 15.86
N PHE A 33 -6.42 6.69 16.31
CA PHE A 33 -6.86 8.02 15.93
C PHE A 33 -5.68 8.83 15.42
N LEU A 34 -5.95 9.56 14.34
CA LEU A 34 -5.14 10.65 13.87
C LEU A 34 -5.67 11.94 14.49
N THR A 35 -4.83 12.69 15.20
CA THR A 35 -5.25 13.90 15.91
C THR A 35 -4.63 15.13 15.27
N ASN A 36 -5.36 16.23 15.21
CA ASN A 36 -4.83 17.55 14.84
C ASN A 36 -5.53 18.63 15.67
N ILE A 37 -5.24 19.91 15.39
CA ILE A 37 -5.82 21.04 16.12
C ILE A 37 -7.35 21.17 15.99
N TYR A 38 -7.96 20.46 15.04
CA TYR A 38 -9.41 20.45 14.79
C TYR A 38 -10.10 19.22 15.38
N GLY A 39 -9.35 18.23 15.88
CA GLY A 39 -9.87 17.08 16.60
C GLY A 39 -9.28 15.74 16.17
N ASP A 40 -9.98 14.68 16.56
CA ASP A 40 -9.58 13.29 16.37
C ASP A 40 -10.34 12.68 15.19
N THR A 41 -9.62 11.96 14.32
CA THR A 41 -10.19 11.15 13.23
C THR A 41 -9.83 9.69 13.46
N GLU A 42 -10.82 8.80 13.55
CA GLU A 42 -10.59 7.36 13.69
C GLU A 42 -10.04 6.77 12.39
N ILE A 43 -8.95 6.01 12.50
CA ILE A 43 -8.36 5.22 11.43
C ILE A 43 -8.94 3.81 11.55
N LYS A 44 -9.72 3.41 10.54
CA LYS A 44 -10.38 2.09 10.49
C LYS A 44 -9.49 1.03 9.85
N ASP A 45 -8.77 1.43 8.81
CA ASP A 45 -7.94 0.52 8.02
C ASP A 45 -6.49 0.62 8.49
N TYR A 46 -6.13 -0.26 9.43
CA TYR A 46 -4.78 -0.39 9.95
C TYR A 46 -4.42 -1.86 10.15
N LEU A 47 -3.12 -2.14 10.07
CA LEU A 47 -2.53 -3.44 10.36
C LEU A 47 -1.81 -3.37 11.70
N VAL A 48 -1.87 -4.46 12.46
CA VAL A 48 -1.14 -4.63 13.70
C VAL A 48 -0.16 -5.79 13.52
N GLN A 49 1.13 -5.50 13.68
CA GLN A 49 2.19 -6.49 13.68
C GLN A 49 2.97 -6.37 14.98
N ASP A 50 2.72 -7.30 15.90
CA ASP A 50 3.25 -7.28 17.27
C ASP A 50 2.98 -5.95 18.00
N ASN A 51 3.98 -5.08 18.14
CA ASN A 51 3.85 -3.77 18.79
C ASN A 51 3.84 -2.59 17.80
N VAL A 52 3.65 -2.87 16.50
CA VAL A 52 3.70 -1.89 15.42
C VAL A 52 2.33 -1.77 14.77
N ILE A 53 1.85 -0.54 14.67
CA ILE A 53 0.63 -0.19 13.95
C ILE A 53 1.04 0.42 12.60
N ARG A 54 0.46 -0.07 11.52
CA ARG A 54 0.69 0.42 10.16
C ARG A 54 -0.61 0.86 9.50
N PHE A 55 -0.62 2.01 8.86
CA PHE A 55 -1.76 2.46 8.05
C PHE A 55 -1.30 3.46 7.00
N VAL A 56 -2.16 3.78 6.03
CA VAL A 56 -1.92 4.82 5.03
C VAL A 56 -2.77 6.03 5.37
N PHE A 57 -2.14 7.18 5.58
CA PHE A 57 -2.86 8.44 5.57
C PHE A 57 -2.96 8.94 4.13
N GLU A 58 -4.11 8.67 3.50
CA GLU A 58 -4.36 8.99 2.10
C GLU A 58 -4.18 10.47 1.79
N GLY A 59 -3.51 10.77 0.69
CA GLY A 59 -3.34 12.12 0.18
C GLY A 59 -4.68 12.82 -0.06
N ALA A 60 -5.69 12.07 -0.49
CA ALA A 60 -7.05 12.58 -0.68
C ALA A 60 -7.67 13.09 0.63
N ALA A 61 -7.35 12.49 1.78
CA ALA A 61 -7.86 12.87 3.09
C ALA A 61 -7.08 14.02 3.75
N GLN A 62 -5.88 14.35 3.24
CA GLN A 62 -5.02 15.41 3.79
C GLN A 62 -5.52 16.82 3.41
N LYS A 63 -6.56 17.29 4.10
CA LYS A 63 -7.18 18.60 3.84
C LYS A 63 -6.53 19.75 4.57
N ILE A 64 -5.80 19.47 5.65
CA ILE A 64 -5.33 20.48 6.61
C ILE A 64 -3.81 20.32 6.80
N ALA A 65 -3.06 21.41 6.61
CA ALA A 65 -1.65 21.48 7.00
C ALA A 65 -1.52 21.79 8.50
N GLY A 66 -0.42 21.36 9.10
CA GLY A 66 -0.14 21.55 10.52
C GLY A 66 0.36 20.27 11.17
N LYS A 67 0.50 20.32 12.49
CA LYS A 67 0.95 19.21 13.32
C LYS A 67 -0.15 18.17 13.47
N TYR A 68 0.24 16.90 13.38
CA TYR A 68 -0.60 15.75 13.61
C TYR A 68 -0.01 14.89 14.73
N GLY A 69 -0.87 14.36 15.58
CA GLY A 69 -0.56 13.36 16.59
C GLY A 69 -1.18 12.01 16.27
N LEU A 70 -0.76 10.99 16.99
CA LEU A 70 -1.39 9.67 16.97
C LEU A 70 -1.89 9.35 18.37
N LYS A 71 -3.08 8.78 18.45
CA LYS A 71 -3.70 8.37 19.70
C LYS A 71 -4.20 6.94 19.56
N LEU A 72 -3.84 6.10 20.51
CA LEU A 72 -4.29 4.73 20.62
C LEU A 72 -5.14 4.62 21.87
N ILE A 73 -6.33 4.07 21.70
CA ILE A 73 -7.20 3.64 22.78
C ILE A 73 -7.17 2.12 22.80
N GLU A 74 -6.73 1.56 23.91
CA GLU A 74 -6.72 0.13 24.19
C GLU A 74 -7.73 -0.17 25.30
N ASN A 75 -8.62 -1.12 25.05
CA ASN A 75 -9.49 -1.68 26.08
C ASN A 75 -8.90 -3.03 26.52
N GLN A 76 -8.40 -3.12 27.75
CA GLN A 76 -7.93 -4.39 28.29
C GLN A 76 -9.14 -5.23 28.72
N ASP A 77 -9.46 -6.29 28.00
CA ASP A 77 -10.49 -7.28 28.38
C ASP A 77 -11.87 -6.68 28.73
N GLY A 78 -12.21 -5.50 28.18
CA GLY A 78 -13.44 -4.77 28.50
C GLY A 78 -13.40 -3.96 29.80
N GLU A 79 -12.30 -4.00 30.56
CA GLU A 79 -12.08 -3.24 31.79
C GLU A 79 -10.94 -2.23 31.65
N GLY A 80 -11.29 -0.94 31.70
CA GLY A 80 -10.31 0.14 31.70
C GLY A 80 -9.82 0.53 30.30
N MET A 81 -9.74 1.84 30.09
CA MET A 81 -9.32 2.46 28.85
C MET A 81 -7.91 3.02 29.03
N VAL A 82 -6.92 2.44 28.36
CA VAL A 82 -5.56 2.97 28.34
C VAL A 82 -5.39 3.82 27.10
N THR A 83 -5.01 5.09 27.28
CA THR A 83 -4.74 6.00 26.17
C THR A 83 -3.23 6.18 26.03
N ILE A 84 -2.70 5.91 24.83
CA ILE A 84 -1.31 6.17 24.47
C ILE A 84 -1.32 7.26 23.40
N GLU A 85 -0.56 8.34 23.62
CA GLU A 85 -0.48 9.46 22.69
C GLU A 85 0.95 9.70 22.22
N ALA A 86 1.10 9.91 20.92
CA ALA A 86 2.30 10.44 20.29
C ALA A 86 1.95 11.84 19.75
N CYS A 87 2.08 12.86 20.60
CA CYS A 87 1.90 14.26 20.22
C CYS A 87 2.98 14.69 19.21
N ASP A 88 2.62 15.62 18.31
CA ASP A 88 3.54 16.18 17.30
C ASP A 88 4.31 15.11 16.50
N ALA A 89 3.61 14.00 16.20
CA ALA A 89 4.10 12.85 15.46
C ALA A 89 4.72 13.24 14.11
N PHE A 90 3.96 14.01 13.32
CA PHE A 90 4.42 14.54 12.04
C PHE A 90 3.73 15.86 11.73
N CYS A 91 4.22 16.56 10.71
CA CYS A 91 3.60 17.79 10.24
C CYS A 91 3.35 17.75 8.74
N LEU A 92 2.18 18.23 8.32
CA LEU A 92 1.83 18.44 6.92
C LEU A 92 2.03 19.90 6.52
N THR A 93 2.54 20.15 5.32
CA THR A 93 2.72 21.49 4.76
C THR A 93 2.15 21.63 3.34
N TYR A 94 1.66 22.83 3.02
CA TYR A 94 1.42 23.29 1.65
C TYR A 94 2.74 23.86 1.08
N GLY A 95 3.41 23.11 0.21
CA GLY A 95 4.51 23.66 -0.60
C GLY A 95 5.69 24.17 0.23
N CYS A 96 5.97 25.48 0.14
CA CYS A 96 7.08 26.18 0.83
C CYS A 96 6.63 26.95 2.08
N VAL A 97 5.39 26.78 2.53
CA VAL A 97 4.88 27.49 3.71
C VAL A 97 5.22 26.70 4.96
N ASP A 98 6.00 27.32 5.84
CA ASP A 98 6.39 26.76 7.13
C ASP A 98 5.23 26.82 8.14
N THR A 99 4.25 25.93 7.96
CA THR A 99 3.16 25.70 8.91
C THR A 99 3.59 24.88 10.13
N CYS A 100 4.86 24.50 10.20
CA CYS A 100 5.41 23.52 11.13
C CYS A 100 6.48 24.12 12.08
N ASN A 101 6.74 25.42 11.99
CA ASN A 101 7.80 26.07 12.75
C ASN A 101 7.32 26.39 14.16
N ASP A 102 7.69 25.53 15.08
CA ASP A 102 7.71 25.86 16.49
C ASP A 102 9.07 25.39 17.04
N ASN A 103 9.76 26.27 17.77
CA ASN A 103 11.05 26.00 18.42
C ASN A 103 10.89 25.03 19.62
N THR A 104 9.90 24.15 19.59
CA THR A 104 9.52 23.26 20.68
C THR A 104 10.03 21.84 20.43
N LEU A 105 10.86 21.45 21.39
CA LEU A 105 11.39 20.14 21.72
C LEU A 105 10.64 18.97 21.06
N ALA A 106 11.24 18.41 20.01
CA ALA A 106 10.75 17.20 19.36
C ALA A 106 10.69 16.04 20.36
N VAL A 107 9.48 15.62 20.74
CA VAL A 107 9.29 14.27 21.27
C VAL A 107 9.65 13.32 20.13
N LYS A 108 10.74 12.57 20.33
CA LYS A 108 11.19 11.50 19.43
C LYS A 108 10.19 10.34 19.49
N SER A 109 9.05 10.47 18.83
CA SER A 109 8.36 9.30 18.31
C SER A 109 9.20 8.77 17.14
N ASN A 110 9.59 7.50 17.18
CA ASN A 110 10.33 6.85 16.10
C ASN A 110 9.37 6.54 14.94
N ILE A 111 8.76 7.57 14.35
CA ILE A 111 7.96 7.41 13.14
C ILE A 111 8.92 7.25 11.97
N VAL A 112 9.06 6.02 11.52
CA VAL A 112 9.76 5.69 10.30
C VAL A 112 8.72 5.75 9.18
N VAL A 113 9.03 6.55 8.17
CA VAL A 113 8.41 6.34 6.85
C VAL A 113 9.38 5.38 6.20
N PRO A 114 8.99 4.12 5.99
CA PRO A 114 9.88 3.16 5.39
C PRO A 114 10.24 3.65 3.98
N ALA A 115 11.52 3.52 3.58
CA ALA A 115 12.01 4.02 2.28
C ALA A 115 11.25 3.39 1.10
N ASN A 116 10.72 2.19 1.32
CA ASN A 116 9.70 1.57 0.50
C ASN A 116 8.42 1.66 1.33
N GLY A 117 7.33 2.21 0.79
CA GLY A 117 6.04 2.23 1.49
C GLY A 117 5.53 0.82 1.84
N LEU A 118 4.26 0.70 2.20
CA LEU A 118 3.65 -0.64 2.31
C LEU A 118 3.87 -1.42 1.01
N SER A 119 4.16 -2.71 1.14
CA SER A 119 4.21 -3.61 -0.01
C SER A 119 2.86 -3.64 -0.73
N ALA A 120 2.86 -4.00 -2.01
CA ALA A 120 1.62 -4.14 -2.77
C ALA A 120 0.66 -5.16 -2.12
N TYR A 121 1.20 -6.18 -1.46
CA TYR A 121 0.42 -7.15 -0.69
C TYR A 121 -0.20 -6.52 0.56
N GLU A 122 0.58 -5.79 1.37
CA GLU A 122 0.04 -5.08 2.55
C GLU A 122 -1.04 -4.06 2.17
N ILE A 123 -0.90 -3.38 1.04
CA ILE A 123 -1.94 -2.50 0.48
C ILE A 123 -3.19 -3.32 0.10
N ALA A 124 -3.04 -4.47 -0.55
CA ALA A 124 -4.16 -5.32 -0.91
C ALA A 124 -4.93 -5.82 0.32
N VAL A 125 -4.22 -6.21 1.39
CA VAL A 125 -4.83 -6.62 2.66
C VAL A 125 -5.60 -5.47 3.30
N LEU A 126 -5.03 -4.25 3.31
CA LEU A 126 -5.73 -3.05 3.78
C LEU A 126 -7.03 -2.78 3.00
N HIS A 127 -7.07 -3.14 1.71
CA HIS A 127 -8.26 -3.03 0.86
C HIS A 127 -9.16 -4.28 0.87
N GLY A 128 -8.98 -5.19 1.83
CA GLY A 128 -9.88 -6.33 2.06
C GLY A 128 -9.48 -7.64 1.36
N TYR A 129 -8.24 -7.78 0.90
CA TYR A 129 -7.72 -9.08 0.48
C TYR A 129 -7.46 -9.99 1.70
N GLU A 130 -8.02 -11.21 1.68
CA GLU A 130 -7.95 -12.16 2.80
C GLU A 130 -6.98 -13.33 2.56
N GLY A 131 -6.34 -13.41 1.39
CA GLY A 131 -5.39 -14.47 1.07
C GLY A 131 -3.99 -14.23 1.65
N THR A 132 -3.15 -15.26 1.63
CA THR A 132 -1.74 -15.20 2.06
C THR A 132 -0.85 -14.47 1.06
N GLU A 133 0.35 -14.07 1.51
CA GLU A 133 1.34 -13.43 0.63
C GLU A 133 1.80 -14.39 -0.46
N GLU A 134 1.96 -15.68 -0.15
CA GLU A 134 2.31 -16.72 -1.12
C GLU A 134 1.22 -16.91 -2.18
N GLU A 135 -0.05 -16.84 -1.79
CA GLU A 135 -1.18 -16.89 -2.73
C GLU A 135 -1.24 -15.65 -3.60
N TRP A 136 -0.96 -14.48 -3.03
CA TRP A 136 -0.89 -13.22 -3.75
C TRP A 136 0.23 -13.22 -4.79
N ILE A 137 1.43 -13.68 -4.42
CA ILE A 137 2.57 -13.83 -5.33
C ILE A 137 2.21 -14.82 -6.44
N ARG A 138 1.67 -15.99 -6.12
CA ARG A 138 1.27 -17.01 -7.11
C ARG A 138 0.24 -16.46 -8.11
N MET A 139 -0.75 -15.71 -7.64
CA MET A 139 -1.74 -15.07 -8.51
C MET A 139 -1.08 -14.06 -9.46
N ASN A 140 -0.20 -13.21 -8.93
CA ASN A 140 0.51 -12.21 -9.74
C ASN A 140 1.49 -12.85 -10.72
N GLU A 141 2.21 -13.90 -10.32
CA GLU A 141 3.08 -14.69 -11.21
C GLU A 141 2.26 -15.30 -12.35
N GLN A 142 1.14 -15.96 -12.04
CA GLN A 142 0.27 -16.53 -13.06
C GLN A 142 -0.27 -15.46 -14.03
N TYR A 143 -0.66 -14.30 -13.52
CA TYR A 143 -1.14 -13.17 -14.33
C TYR A 143 -0.05 -12.60 -15.25
N VAL A 144 1.19 -12.48 -14.77
CA VAL A 144 2.34 -12.04 -15.59
C VAL A 144 2.64 -13.09 -16.66
N LEU A 145 2.62 -14.36 -16.28
CA LEU A 145 2.85 -15.50 -17.16
C LEU A 145 1.79 -15.60 -18.28
N SER A 146 0.53 -15.25 -18.01
CA SER A 146 -0.54 -15.21 -19.01
C SER A 146 -0.46 -14.04 -19.98
N LYS A 147 0.40 -13.03 -19.73
CA LYS A 147 0.59 -11.88 -20.63
C LYS A 147 1.83 -11.96 -21.50
N GLN A 148 2.69 -12.95 -21.29
CA GLN A 148 3.86 -13.15 -22.14
C GLN A 148 3.48 -13.90 -23.42
N ILE A 149 3.82 -13.35 -24.58
CA ILE A 149 3.82 -14.09 -25.83
C ILE A 149 4.92 -15.15 -25.74
N ARG A 150 4.53 -16.42 -25.78
CA ARG A 150 5.43 -17.58 -25.69
C ARG A 150 5.61 -18.29 -27.02
N THR A 151 4.60 -18.18 -27.87
CA THR A 151 4.54 -18.88 -29.15
C THR A 151 4.34 -17.85 -30.25
N ILE A 152 5.11 -17.99 -31.33
CA ILE A 152 4.87 -17.25 -32.56
C ILE A 152 4.41 -18.27 -33.59
N LEU A 153 3.22 -18.07 -34.14
CA LEU A 153 2.63 -18.98 -35.11
C LEU A 153 2.39 -18.23 -36.43
N PRO A 154 3.19 -18.50 -37.48
CA PRO A 154 2.88 -17.99 -38.80
C PRO A 154 1.68 -18.74 -39.36
N LEU A 155 0.68 -18.01 -39.86
CA LEU A 155 -0.53 -18.55 -40.47
C LEU A 155 -0.92 -17.73 -41.70
N THR A 156 -1.61 -18.34 -42.65
CA THR A 156 -2.36 -17.57 -43.64
C THR A 156 -3.60 -16.92 -42.99
N GLN A 157 -4.17 -15.91 -43.64
CA GLN A 157 -5.37 -15.24 -43.14
C GLN A 157 -6.54 -16.23 -42.95
N SER A 158 -6.72 -17.18 -43.88
CA SER A 158 -7.77 -18.19 -43.79
C SER A 158 -7.58 -19.16 -42.64
N GLU A 159 -6.34 -19.52 -42.32
CA GLU A 159 -6.04 -20.41 -41.18
C GLU A 159 -6.26 -19.69 -39.85
N TYR A 160 -5.90 -18.41 -39.76
CA TYR A 160 -6.16 -17.61 -38.57
C TYR A 160 -7.66 -17.40 -38.32
N ASP A 161 -8.44 -17.17 -39.38
CA ASP A 161 -9.89 -16.97 -39.28
C ASP A 161 -10.63 -18.28 -38.94
N ALA A 162 -10.03 -19.44 -39.23
CA ALA A 162 -10.57 -20.75 -38.87
C ALA A 162 -10.29 -21.17 -37.41
N LEU A 163 -9.50 -20.40 -36.65
CA LEU A 163 -9.22 -20.70 -35.24
C LEU A 163 -10.48 -20.52 -34.37
N GLU A 164 -10.93 -21.60 -33.73
CA GLU A 164 -12.08 -21.57 -32.82
C GLU A 164 -11.78 -20.77 -31.54
N VAL A 165 -10.54 -20.78 -31.07
CA VAL A 165 -10.07 -20.04 -29.89
C VAL A 165 -8.70 -19.44 -30.19
N LYS A 166 -8.55 -18.14 -29.90
CA LYS A 166 -7.27 -17.42 -30.02
C LYS A 166 -6.60 -17.40 -28.66
N ASP A 167 -5.41 -17.96 -28.59
CA ASP A 167 -4.60 -18.01 -27.38
C ASP A 167 -3.93 -16.65 -27.14
N GLY A 168 -4.18 -16.03 -25.98
CA GLY A 168 -3.59 -14.75 -25.58
C GLY A 168 -2.07 -14.80 -25.36
N ASN A 169 -1.50 -16.00 -25.25
CA ASN A 169 -0.05 -16.23 -25.15
C ASN A 169 0.61 -16.56 -26.50
N THR A 170 -0.14 -16.57 -27.61
CA THR A 170 0.36 -16.85 -28.95
C THR A 170 0.24 -15.61 -29.84
N MET A 171 1.37 -15.18 -30.42
CA MET A 171 1.39 -14.15 -31.44
C MET A 171 1.24 -14.78 -32.81
N TYR A 172 0.09 -14.55 -33.44
CA TYR A 172 -0.21 -15.02 -34.79
C TYR A 172 0.35 -14.02 -35.80
N VAL A 173 1.23 -14.48 -36.67
CA VAL A 173 1.84 -13.67 -37.72
C VAL A 173 1.20 -14.06 -39.04
N ILE A 174 0.41 -13.17 -39.63
CA ILE A 174 -0.26 -13.47 -40.88
C ILE A 174 0.74 -13.35 -42.02
N THR A 175 1.03 -14.47 -42.69
CA THR A 175 1.91 -14.53 -43.85
C THR A 175 1.08 -14.60 -45.12
N GLU A 176 1.46 -13.81 -46.13
CA GLU A 176 0.93 -13.98 -47.48
C GLU A 176 1.51 -15.26 -48.08
N ASP A 177 0.66 -16.03 -48.76
CA ASP A 177 1.02 -17.30 -49.39
C ASP A 177 2.00 -17.01 -50.54
N THR A 178 3.30 -16.97 -50.23
CA THR A 178 4.34 -16.93 -51.24
C THR A 178 4.44 -18.32 -51.84
N GLY A 179 3.50 -18.63 -52.74
CA GLY A 179 3.53 -19.84 -53.54
C GLY A 179 4.92 -20.01 -54.13
N ASP A 180 5.49 -21.20 -53.92
CA ASP A 180 6.78 -21.63 -54.46
C ASP A 180 6.97 -21.17 -55.90
N ALA A 181 7.85 -20.20 -56.11
CA ALA A 181 8.53 -20.01 -57.39
C ALA A 181 9.62 -21.09 -57.52
N ALA A 182 9.21 -22.35 -57.60
CA ALA A 182 10.08 -23.48 -57.91
C ALA A 182 9.68 -24.07 -59.27
N GLY A 183 10.43 -23.70 -60.31
CA GLY A 183 10.54 -24.49 -61.54
C GLY A 183 10.14 -23.79 -62.84
N GLN A 184 11.02 -22.95 -63.38
CA GLN A 184 11.24 -22.87 -64.84
C GLN A 184 12.74 -22.66 -65.12
N HIS A 185 13.41 -23.77 -65.43
CA HIS A 185 14.60 -23.82 -66.30
C HIS A 185 14.25 -24.68 -67.50
#